data_AF-A0A5C6XQK2-F1
#
_entry.id   AF-A0A5C6XQK2-F1
#
_cell.length_a   1.000
_cell.length_b   1.000
_cell.length_c   1.000
_cell.angle_alpha   90.00
_cell.angle_beta   90.00
_cell.angle_gamma   90.00
#
_symmetry.space_group_name_H-M   'P 1'
#
loop_
_entity.id
_entity.type
_entity.pdbx_description
1 polymer ?
#
loop_
_entity_poly.entity_id
_entity_poly.type
_entity_poly.pdbx_seq_one_letter_code
_entity_poly.pdbx_strand_id
1 'polypeptide(L)'
;MAMMTRTSMLTLAAACLLAGCSAFASQAQRGAPGNSPQLATDFASAFTHLLLIKADADAFACACFYEDDGYTSPQQCMDRTSISDADRQNLFECTYDVVLNLPPAPYGVRDFTTRYKRASASYQRCLDLGADDCSDAEFNRQSNCRALLVAELEAEPADDASVRWFQSFDEAATNAGCYYAVSRS
;
A
#
# COMPACT_ATOMS: atom_id res chain seq x y z
N MET A 1 -8.82 -26.88 -29.71
CA MET A 1 -9.06 -26.99 -28.26
C MET A 1 -7.74 -27.22 -27.56
N ALA A 2 -7.17 -26.17 -26.98
CA ALA A 2 -5.96 -26.25 -26.18
C ALA A 2 -6.29 -25.68 -24.79
N MET A 3 -6.37 -26.56 -23.80
CA MET A 3 -6.45 -26.20 -22.39
C MET A 3 -5.05 -25.79 -21.95
N MET A 4 -4.84 -24.50 -21.70
CA MET A 4 -3.69 -24.02 -20.93
C MET A 4 -4.09 -24.00 -19.45
N THR A 5 -3.73 -25.06 -18.72
CA THR A 5 -3.62 -25.04 -17.27
C THR A 5 -2.38 -24.25 -16.88
N ARG A 6 -2.57 -23.02 -16.39
CA ARG A 6 -1.54 -22.27 -15.67
C ARG A 6 -1.72 -22.51 -14.17
N THR A 7 -0.92 -23.40 -13.62
CA THR A 7 -0.64 -23.48 -12.19
C THR A 7 0.87 -23.47 -12.03
N SER A 8 1.40 -22.37 -11.52
CA SER A 8 2.74 -22.30 -10.94
C SER A 8 2.72 -21.21 -9.87
N MET A 9 2.03 -21.52 -8.76
CA MET A 9 2.24 -20.80 -7.50
C MET A 9 3.62 -21.19 -6.95
N LEU A 10 4.38 -20.18 -6.60
CA LEU A 10 5.70 -20.22 -6.00
C LEU A 10 5.69 -21.06 -4.70
N THR A 11 6.30 -22.23 -4.75
CA THR A 11 6.79 -22.95 -3.57
C THR A 11 8.12 -22.36 -3.13
N LEU A 12 8.13 -21.58 -2.04
CA LEU A 12 9.33 -21.34 -1.24
C LEU A 12 9.30 -22.29 -0.04
N ALA A 13 10.09 -23.36 -0.11
CA ALA A 13 10.35 -24.25 1.00
C ALA A 13 11.85 -24.25 1.34
N ALA A 14 12.12 -23.86 2.59
CA ALA A 14 13.08 -24.42 3.54
C ALA A 14 14.57 -24.61 3.17
N ALA A 15 15.43 -23.92 3.93
CA ALA A 15 16.62 -24.40 4.66
C ALA A 15 17.50 -23.17 4.95
N CYS A 16 18.04 -22.90 6.15
CA CYS A 16 18.79 -23.78 7.03
C CYS A 16 18.62 -23.40 8.50
N LEU A 17 18.38 -24.41 9.33
CA LEU A 17 18.75 -24.41 10.74
C LEU A 17 20.24 -24.72 10.88
N LEU A 18 20.80 -24.28 12.02
CA LEU A 18 22.10 -24.65 12.63
C LEU A 18 23.30 -23.75 12.31
N ALA A 19 23.43 -22.69 13.10
CA ALA A 19 24.72 -22.33 13.70
C ALA A 19 24.44 -21.74 15.09
N GLY A 20 24.82 -22.49 16.13
CA GLY A 20 24.87 -21.96 17.48
C GLY A 20 26.10 -21.06 17.65
N CYS A 21 25.90 -19.92 18.32
CA CYS A 21 26.91 -19.24 19.11
C CYS A 21 26.20 -18.46 20.21
N SER A 22 26.39 -18.93 21.44
CA SER A 22 26.00 -18.23 22.66
C SER A 22 26.93 -17.03 22.86
N ALA A 23 26.36 -15.85 23.11
CA ALA A 23 26.96 -14.84 23.96
C ALA A 23 25.85 -13.97 24.54
N PHE A 24 25.57 -14.16 25.83
CA PHE A 24 24.90 -13.17 26.65
C PHE A 24 25.78 -11.91 26.67
N ALA A 25 25.28 -10.84 26.07
CA ALA A 25 25.64 -9.49 26.44
C ALA A 25 24.34 -8.77 26.78
N SER A 26 24.12 -8.58 28.09
CA SER A 26 23.09 -7.71 28.64
C SER A 26 23.43 -6.26 28.29
N GLN A 27 23.11 -5.84 27.07
CA GLN A 27 22.91 -4.42 26.79
C GLN A 27 21.44 -4.13 27.07
N ALA A 28 21.20 -3.35 28.12
CA ALA A 28 19.97 -2.56 28.19
C ALA A 28 19.86 -1.83 26.84
N GLN A 29 18.97 -2.32 25.98
CA GLN A 29 18.56 -1.66 24.76
C GLN A 29 17.96 -0.32 25.20
N ARG A 30 18.82 0.70 25.31
CA ARG A 30 18.42 2.05 24.96
C ARG A 30 17.94 1.91 23.53
N GLY A 31 16.63 1.77 23.37
CA GLY A 31 15.99 1.56 22.08
C GLY A 31 16.61 2.54 21.11
N ALA A 32 17.15 2.01 20.00
CA ALA A 32 17.60 2.88 18.92
C ALA A 32 16.45 3.87 18.65
N PRO A 33 16.74 5.18 18.55
CA PRO A 33 15.69 6.13 18.22
C PRO A 33 15.00 5.63 16.96
N GLY A 34 13.67 5.48 17.00
CA GLY A 34 12.88 5.05 15.87
C GLY A 34 12.90 6.07 14.74
N ASN A 35 11.96 5.97 13.80
CA ASN A 35 11.84 6.95 12.73
C ASN A 35 11.38 8.31 13.25
N SER A 36 11.64 9.37 12.48
CA SER A 36 11.10 10.69 12.82
C SER A 36 9.58 10.71 12.58
N PRO A 37 8.81 11.53 13.32
CA PRO A 37 7.38 11.70 13.06
C PRO A 37 7.08 12.10 11.61
N GLN A 38 7.90 12.95 11.00
CA GLN A 38 7.71 13.36 9.60
C GLN A 38 7.83 12.16 8.64
N LEU A 39 8.83 11.30 8.84
CA LEU A 39 9.00 10.11 7.99
C LEU A 39 7.85 9.12 8.20
N ALA A 40 7.41 8.93 9.45
CA ALA A 40 6.26 8.08 9.76
C ALA A 40 4.99 8.60 9.06
N THR A 41 4.71 9.90 9.12
CA THR A 41 3.59 10.52 8.40
C THR A 41 3.70 10.34 6.88
N ASP A 42 4.88 10.58 6.32
CA ASP A 42 5.11 10.50 4.88
C ASP A 42 4.92 9.07 4.37
N PHE A 43 5.46 8.09 5.10
CA PHE A 43 5.33 6.68 4.77
C PHE A 43 3.89 6.20 4.95
N ALA A 44 3.24 6.52 6.07
CA ALA A 44 1.87 6.13 6.34
C ALA A 44 0.89 6.69 5.31
N SER A 45 1.08 7.95 4.89
CA SER A 45 0.30 8.55 3.79
C SER A 45 0.50 7.80 2.48
N ALA A 46 1.77 7.51 2.14
CA ALA A 46 2.11 6.79 0.92
C ALA A 46 1.50 5.40 0.89
N PHE A 47 1.72 4.63 1.95
CA PHE A 47 1.25 3.27 2.10
C PHE A 47 -0.29 3.19 2.08
N THR A 48 -0.96 4.04 2.87
CA THR A 48 -2.43 4.08 2.92
C THR A 48 -3.02 4.38 1.55
N HIS A 49 -2.50 5.39 0.84
CA HIS A 49 -3.00 5.70 -0.50
C HIS A 49 -2.78 4.52 -1.47
N LEU A 50 -1.57 3.96 -1.54
CA LEU A 50 -1.26 2.88 -2.47
C LEU A 50 -2.03 1.60 -2.18
N LEU A 51 -2.30 1.31 -0.91
CA LEU A 51 -3.07 0.14 -0.52
C LEU A 51 -4.54 0.27 -0.93
N LEU A 52 -5.09 1.48 -0.92
CA LEU A 52 -6.52 1.74 -1.14
C LEU A 52 -6.86 2.26 -2.55
N ILE A 53 -5.87 2.65 -3.36
CA ILE A 53 -6.08 3.24 -4.70
C ILE A 53 -6.89 2.35 -5.65
N LYS A 54 -6.84 1.03 -5.46
CA LYS A 54 -7.67 0.10 -6.23
C LYS A 54 -9.13 0.13 -5.77
N ALA A 55 -9.37 0.12 -4.46
CA ALA A 55 -10.72 0.23 -3.92
C ALA A 55 -11.38 1.57 -4.33
N ASP A 56 -10.60 2.65 -4.41
CA ASP A 56 -11.09 3.93 -4.91
C ASP A 56 -11.53 3.87 -6.38
N ALA A 57 -10.77 3.15 -7.21
CA ALA A 57 -11.12 2.93 -8.61
C ALA A 57 -12.32 1.99 -8.78
N ASP A 58 -12.42 0.95 -7.95
CA ASP A 58 -13.54 0.01 -7.96
C ASP A 58 -14.83 0.72 -7.50
N ALA A 59 -14.76 1.64 -6.53
CA ALA A 59 -15.88 2.46 -6.11
C ALA A 59 -16.36 3.43 -7.21
N PHE A 60 -15.43 4.03 -7.97
CA PHE A 60 -15.78 4.81 -9.16
C PHE A 60 -16.47 3.96 -10.23
N ALA A 61 -15.94 2.77 -10.52
CA ALA A 61 -16.57 1.84 -11.47
C ALA A 61 -17.99 1.43 -11.02
N CYS A 62 -18.15 1.12 -9.74
CA CYS A 62 -19.44 0.80 -9.13
C CYS A 62 -20.45 1.94 -9.35
N ALA A 63 -20.05 3.20 -9.08
CA ALA A 63 -20.93 4.36 -9.28
C ALA A 63 -21.43 4.47 -10.73
N CYS A 64 -20.58 4.12 -11.69
CA CYS A 64 -20.90 4.19 -13.12
C CYS A 64 -21.76 3.05 -13.64
N PHE A 65 -21.62 1.84 -13.08
CA PHE A 65 -22.32 0.64 -13.52
C PHE A 65 -23.30 0.09 -12.48
N TYR A 66 -23.78 0.95 -11.57
CA TYR A 66 -24.56 0.53 -10.40
C TYR A 66 -25.79 -0.31 -10.74
N GLU A 67 -26.47 -0.05 -11.87
CA GLU A 67 -27.64 -0.83 -12.30
C GLU A 67 -27.24 -2.24 -12.75
N ASP A 68 -26.13 -2.35 -13.49
CA ASP A 68 -25.58 -3.63 -13.96
C ASP A 68 -25.08 -4.48 -12.77
N ASP A 69 -24.57 -3.84 -11.73
CA ASP A 69 -24.13 -4.45 -10.48
C ASP A 69 -25.29 -4.75 -9.50
N GLY A 70 -26.54 -4.40 -9.86
CA GLY A 70 -27.74 -4.72 -9.10
C GLY A 70 -28.06 -3.78 -7.93
N TYR A 71 -27.47 -2.58 -7.92
CA TYR A 71 -27.75 -1.53 -6.96
C TYR A 71 -28.86 -0.60 -7.44
N THR A 72 -29.48 0.11 -6.50
CA THR A 72 -30.59 1.04 -6.76
C THR A 72 -30.15 2.47 -7.00
N SER A 73 -28.88 2.80 -6.73
CA SER A 73 -28.29 4.12 -6.98
C SER A 73 -26.76 4.04 -6.99
N PRO A 74 -26.06 5.01 -7.62
CA PRO A 74 -24.61 5.13 -7.54
C PRO A 74 -24.10 5.20 -6.10
N GLN A 75 -24.78 5.98 -5.25
CA GLN A 75 -24.40 6.16 -3.85
C GLN A 75 -24.45 4.84 -3.08
N GLN A 76 -25.50 4.04 -3.28
CA GLN A 76 -25.58 2.71 -2.64
C GLN A 76 -24.43 1.80 -3.05
N CYS A 77 -24.02 1.86 -4.32
CA CYS A 77 -22.88 1.12 -4.86
C CYS A 77 -21.57 1.56 -4.18
N MET A 78 -21.34 2.87 -4.11
CA MET A 78 -20.17 3.47 -3.47
C MET A 78 -20.11 3.16 -1.98
N ASP A 79 -21.23 3.25 -1.25
CA ASP A 79 -21.27 2.94 0.19
C ASP A 79 -20.88 1.47 0.49
N ARG A 80 -21.01 0.59 -0.51
CA ARG A 80 -20.68 -0.84 -0.39
C ARG A 80 -19.26 -1.18 -0.83
N THR A 81 -18.68 -0.39 -1.72
CA THR A 81 -17.36 -0.66 -2.34
C THR A 81 -16.26 0.28 -1.87
N SER A 82 -16.62 1.46 -1.37
CA SER A 82 -15.67 2.42 -0.84
C SER A 82 -15.17 2.01 0.54
N ILE A 83 -13.91 2.37 0.81
CA ILE A 83 -13.35 2.32 2.15
C ILE A 83 -13.77 3.57 2.90
N SER A 84 -14.34 3.38 4.10
CA SER A 84 -14.81 4.50 4.93
C SER A 84 -13.66 5.39 5.38
N ASP A 85 -13.93 6.68 5.61
CA ASP A 85 -12.92 7.63 6.12
C ASP A 85 -12.34 7.16 7.47
N ALA A 86 -13.16 6.54 8.31
CA ALA A 86 -12.72 5.96 9.58
C ALA A 86 -11.72 4.81 9.36
N ASP A 87 -11.99 3.92 8.41
CA ASP A 87 -11.10 2.81 8.09
C ASP A 87 -9.78 3.28 7.45
N ARG A 88 -9.84 4.31 6.60
CA ARG A 88 -8.64 4.99 6.05
C ARG A 88 -7.80 5.59 7.17
N GLN A 89 -8.43 6.31 8.10
CA GLN A 89 -7.74 6.92 9.23
C GLN A 89 -7.14 5.87 10.16
N ASN A 90 -7.86 4.79 10.45
CA ASN A 90 -7.37 3.68 11.27
C ASN A 90 -6.13 3.01 10.63
N LEU A 91 -6.17 2.78 9.31
CA LEU A 91 -5.02 2.24 8.58
C LEU A 91 -3.82 3.20 8.63
N PHE A 92 -4.06 4.49 8.43
CA PHE A 92 -3.03 5.52 8.53
C PHE A 92 -2.39 5.55 9.92
N GLU A 93 -3.18 5.63 10.98
CA GLU A 93 -2.71 5.71 12.36
C GLU A 93 -1.92 4.45 12.76
N CYS A 94 -2.44 3.27 12.43
CA CYS A 94 -1.73 2.02 12.69
C CYS A 94 -0.38 1.98 11.95
N THR A 95 -0.36 2.37 10.68
CA THR A 95 0.87 2.41 9.88
C THR A 95 1.87 3.43 10.45
N TYR A 96 1.38 4.60 10.84
CA TYR A 96 2.18 5.65 11.46
C TYR A 96 2.87 5.13 12.73
N ASP A 97 2.11 4.52 13.64
CA ASP A 97 2.63 3.98 14.90
C ASP A 97 3.64 2.86 14.67
N VAL A 98 3.40 1.97 13.70
CA VAL A 98 4.36 0.93 13.31
C VAL A 98 5.66 1.57 12.84
N VAL A 99 5.60 2.51 11.88
CA VAL A 99 6.80 3.13 11.30
C VAL A 99 7.59 3.91 12.36
N LEU A 100 6.91 4.60 13.27
CA LEU A 100 7.54 5.34 14.36
C LEU A 100 8.41 4.45 15.24
N ASN A 101 7.97 3.21 15.48
CA ASN A 101 8.63 2.24 16.36
C ASN A 101 9.60 1.29 15.65
N LEU A 102 9.64 1.29 14.31
CA LEU A 102 10.63 0.54 13.55
C LEU A 102 12.03 1.16 13.67
N PRO A 103 13.09 0.38 13.41
CA PRO A 103 14.44 0.92 13.27
C PRO A 103 14.50 2.05 12.22
N PRO A 104 15.50 2.95 12.33
CA PRO A 104 15.69 4.02 11.36
C PRO A 104 15.68 3.50 9.92
N ALA A 105 14.84 4.12 9.10
CA ALA A 105 14.68 3.73 7.72
C ALA A 105 15.99 3.96 6.94
N PRO A 106 16.37 3.03 6.05
CA PRO A 106 17.49 3.22 5.14
C PRO A 106 17.17 4.27 4.06
N TYR A 107 18.18 4.60 3.25
CA TYR A 107 18.02 5.62 2.20
C TYR A 107 16.91 5.27 1.20
N GLY A 108 16.83 4.02 0.72
CA GLY A 108 15.83 3.63 -0.28
C GLY A 108 14.38 3.78 0.20
N VAL A 109 14.11 3.61 1.50
CA VAL A 109 12.78 3.86 2.09
C VAL A 109 12.45 5.36 2.14
N ARG A 110 13.42 6.22 2.49
CA ARG A 110 13.23 7.68 2.45
C ARG A 110 13.05 8.18 1.01
N ASP A 111 13.83 7.64 0.09
CA ASP A 111 13.74 7.93 -1.34
C ASP A 111 12.37 7.51 -1.90
N PHE A 112 11.85 6.33 -1.50
CA PHE A 112 10.48 5.91 -1.80
C PHE A 112 9.44 6.96 -1.40
N THR A 113 9.47 7.47 -0.15
CA THR A 113 8.50 8.48 0.28
C THR A 113 8.61 9.79 -0.52
N THR A 114 9.83 10.15 -0.95
CA THR A 114 10.09 11.33 -1.79
C THR A 114 9.55 11.15 -3.21
N ARG A 115 9.82 10.00 -3.83
CA ARG A 115 9.27 9.62 -5.14
C ARG A 115 7.75 9.59 -5.11
N TYR A 116 7.16 8.97 -4.09
CA TYR A 116 5.71 8.96 -3.90
C TYR A 116 5.11 10.37 -3.83
N LYS A 117 5.69 11.30 -3.07
CA LYS A 117 5.18 12.70 -3.00
C LYS A 117 5.16 13.37 -4.37
N ARG A 118 6.19 13.15 -5.18
CA ARG A 118 6.25 13.69 -6.55
C ARG A 118 5.25 13.00 -7.49
N ALA A 119 5.15 11.69 -7.39
CA ALA A 119 4.27 10.87 -8.22
C ALA A 119 2.79 11.14 -7.92
N SER A 120 2.43 11.22 -6.64
CA SER A 120 1.07 11.52 -6.18
C SER A 120 0.59 12.90 -6.63
N ALA A 121 1.46 13.92 -6.64
CA ALA A 121 1.13 15.23 -7.20
C ALA A 121 0.83 15.16 -8.71
N SER A 122 1.61 14.36 -9.46
CA SER A 122 1.36 14.13 -10.89
C SER A 122 0.07 13.33 -11.11
N TYR A 123 -0.20 12.34 -10.27
CA TYR A 123 -1.42 11.56 -10.27
C TYR A 123 -2.66 12.42 -10.01
N GLN A 124 -2.65 13.26 -8.98
CA GLN A 124 -3.76 14.15 -8.67
C GLN A 124 -4.03 15.13 -9.82
N ARG A 125 -2.98 15.76 -10.33
CA ARG A 125 -3.11 16.63 -11.51
C ARG A 125 -3.66 15.87 -12.72
N CYS A 126 -3.27 14.60 -12.89
CA CYS A 126 -3.84 13.77 -13.93
C CYS A 126 -5.34 13.62 -13.71
N LEU A 127 -5.79 13.18 -12.53
CA LEU A 127 -7.21 13.04 -12.19
C LEU A 127 -8.02 14.32 -12.45
N ASP A 128 -7.50 15.48 -12.06
CA ASP A 128 -8.18 16.79 -12.19
C ASP A 128 -8.39 17.24 -13.65
N LEU A 129 -7.74 16.61 -14.64
CA LEU A 129 -7.91 16.91 -16.07
C LEU A 129 -9.09 16.18 -16.73
N GLY A 130 -9.81 15.33 -15.99
CA GLY A 130 -10.91 14.52 -16.51
C GLY A 130 -12.28 15.20 -16.49
N ALA A 131 -13.27 14.47 -17.02
CA ALA A 131 -14.69 14.75 -16.84
C ALA A 131 -15.26 13.77 -15.81
N ASP A 132 -16.23 14.22 -15.02
CA ASP A 132 -16.99 13.35 -14.11
C ASP A 132 -18.04 12.53 -14.90
N ASP A 133 -17.60 11.77 -15.90
CA ASP A 133 -18.45 10.92 -16.72
C ASP A 133 -18.07 9.44 -16.65
N CYS A 134 -18.98 8.58 -17.10
CA CYS A 134 -18.81 7.12 -17.08
C CYS A 134 -18.38 6.57 -18.44
N SER A 135 -17.58 7.33 -19.20
CA SER A 135 -17.11 6.90 -20.51
C SER A 135 -15.91 5.95 -20.40
N ASP A 136 -15.78 5.04 -21.38
CA ASP A 136 -14.57 4.21 -21.52
C ASP A 136 -13.28 5.06 -21.58
N ALA A 137 -13.37 6.27 -22.15
CA ALA A 137 -12.24 7.19 -22.22
C ALA A 137 -11.81 7.64 -20.81
N GLU A 138 -12.75 7.93 -19.93
CA GLU A 138 -12.50 8.33 -18.54
C GLU A 138 -11.91 7.17 -17.72
N PHE A 139 -12.46 5.95 -17.85
CA PHE A 139 -11.87 4.76 -17.24
C PHE A 139 -10.43 4.50 -17.67
N ASN A 140 -10.16 4.58 -18.98
CA ASN A 140 -8.81 4.42 -19.51
C ASN A 140 -7.86 5.51 -19.00
N ARG A 141 -8.34 6.75 -18.91
CA ARG A 141 -7.56 7.88 -18.40
C ARG A 141 -7.18 7.68 -16.92
N GLN A 142 -8.15 7.39 -16.04
CA GLN A 142 -7.85 7.14 -14.62
C GLN A 142 -6.91 5.94 -14.43
N SER A 143 -7.11 4.88 -15.21
CA SER A 143 -6.21 3.72 -15.24
C SER A 143 -4.79 4.12 -15.64
N ASN A 144 -4.63 4.93 -16.69
CA ASN A 144 -3.33 5.45 -17.13
C ASN A 144 -2.68 6.37 -16.08
N CYS A 145 -3.47 7.24 -15.44
CA CYS A 145 -2.99 8.08 -14.33
C CYS A 145 -2.41 7.22 -13.20
N ARG A 146 -3.15 6.18 -12.77
CA ARG A 146 -2.71 5.24 -11.74
C ARG A 146 -1.49 4.44 -12.17
N ALA A 147 -1.43 3.97 -13.43
CA ALA A 147 -0.30 3.21 -13.94
C ALA A 147 1.01 4.02 -13.88
N LEU A 148 0.98 5.32 -14.16
CA LEU A 148 2.14 6.19 -14.02
C LEU A 148 2.62 6.34 -12.57
N LEU A 149 1.69 6.45 -11.62
CA LEU A 149 2.01 6.47 -10.19
C LEU A 149 2.69 5.17 -9.75
N VAL A 150 2.11 4.02 -10.15
CA VAL A 150 2.64 2.70 -9.80
C VAL A 150 4.01 2.48 -10.45
N ALA A 151 4.17 2.81 -11.73
CA ALA A 151 5.44 2.64 -12.44
C ALA A 151 6.61 3.44 -11.83
N GLU A 152 6.36 4.64 -11.29
CA GLU A 152 7.38 5.44 -10.59
C GLU A 152 7.87 4.75 -9.30
N LEU A 153 7.02 3.92 -8.70
CA LEU A 153 7.23 3.28 -7.41
C LEU A 153 7.67 1.82 -7.52
N GLU A 154 7.37 1.14 -8.63
CA GLU A 154 7.79 -0.23 -8.93
C GLU A 154 9.31 -0.39 -9.16
N ALA A 155 10.07 0.71 -9.25
CA ALA A 155 11.52 0.62 -9.22
C ALA A 155 11.96 -0.02 -7.90
N GLU A 156 12.56 -1.22 -7.99
CA GLU A 156 12.97 -2.06 -6.86
C GLU A 156 13.68 -1.24 -5.79
N PRO A 157 13.51 -1.58 -4.49
CA PRO A 157 14.34 -0.99 -3.45
C PRO A 157 15.80 -1.18 -3.85
N ALA A 158 16.53 -0.08 -4.02
CA ALA A 158 17.85 -0.09 -4.64
C ALA A 158 18.91 -0.86 -3.82
N ASP A 159 18.59 -1.25 -2.58
CA ASP A 159 19.51 -1.87 -1.63
C ASP A 159 18.82 -2.87 -0.69
N ASP A 160 19.58 -3.91 -0.27
CA ASP A 160 19.11 -4.98 0.61
C ASP A 160 18.59 -4.48 1.98
N ALA A 161 19.10 -3.34 2.47
CA ALA A 161 18.65 -2.82 3.75
C ALA A 161 17.22 -2.28 3.62
N SER A 162 16.90 -1.63 2.50
CA SER A 162 15.54 -1.20 2.19
C SER A 162 14.59 -2.39 2.05
N VAL A 163 15.00 -3.46 1.35
CA VAL A 163 14.20 -4.70 1.24
C VAL A 163 13.88 -5.27 2.63
N ARG A 164 14.90 -5.45 3.48
CA ARG A 164 14.70 -5.96 4.85
C ARG A 164 13.82 -5.04 5.69
N TRP A 165 13.96 -3.73 5.54
CA TRP A 165 13.14 -2.78 6.27
C TRP A 165 11.67 -2.88 5.88
N PHE A 166 11.36 -2.99 4.58
CA PHE A 166 9.99 -3.21 4.10
C PHE A 166 9.40 -4.54 4.61
N GLN A 167 10.21 -5.60 4.67
CA GLN A 167 9.80 -6.88 5.25
C GLN A 167 9.48 -6.76 6.75
N SER A 168 10.34 -6.08 7.53
CA SER A 168 10.08 -5.82 8.95
C SER A 168 8.85 -4.94 9.15
N PHE A 169 8.61 -3.99 8.25
CA PHE A 169 7.39 -3.18 8.25
C PHE A 169 6.15 -4.04 8.02
N ASP A 170 6.14 -4.89 6.99
CA ASP A 170 4.99 -5.73 6.66
C ASP A 170 4.66 -6.72 7.79
N GLU A 171 5.68 -7.33 8.38
CA GLU A 171 5.53 -8.20 9.56
C GLU A 171 4.95 -7.43 10.75
N ALA A 172 5.49 -6.24 11.05
CA ALA A 172 5.01 -5.41 12.16
C ALA A 172 3.58 -4.90 11.94
N ALA A 173 3.25 -4.47 10.72
CA ALA A 173 1.91 -4.03 10.33
C ALA A 173 0.89 -5.16 10.42
N THR A 174 1.27 -6.38 10.00
CA THR A 174 0.46 -7.58 10.15
C THR A 174 0.21 -7.90 11.63
N ASN A 175 1.26 -7.91 12.44
CA ASN A 175 1.16 -8.19 13.88
C ASN A 175 0.36 -7.12 14.64
N ALA A 176 0.43 -5.86 14.21
CA ALA A 176 -0.38 -4.77 14.75
C ALA A 176 -1.83 -4.79 14.25
N GLY A 177 -2.14 -5.60 13.24
CA GLY A 177 -3.49 -5.69 12.67
C GLY A 177 -3.85 -4.51 11.76
N CYS A 178 -2.88 -3.82 11.17
CA CYS A 178 -3.18 -2.65 10.32
C CYS A 178 -4.07 -3.00 9.11
N TYR A 179 -4.03 -4.24 8.64
CA TYR A 179 -4.80 -4.72 7.48
C TYR A 179 -6.27 -5.10 7.80
N TYR A 180 -6.72 -5.02 9.05
CA TYR A 180 -8.10 -5.40 9.41
C TYR A 180 -9.18 -4.57 8.69
N ALA A 181 -8.88 -3.32 8.36
CA ALA A 181 -9.77 -2.42 7.61
C ALA A 181 -9.98 -2.88 6.14
N VAL A 182 -8.93 -3.40 5.50
CA VAL A 182 -8.95 -3.79 4.07
C VAL A 182 -9.58 -5.17 3.85
N SER A 183 -9.66 -6.00 4.90
CA SER A 183 -10.18 -7.38 4.82
C SER A 183 -11.70 -7.48 4.98
N ARG A 184 -12.41 -6.36 5.20
CA ARG A 184 -13.87 -6.31 5.39
C ARG A 184 -14.64 -5.69 4.22
N SER A 185 -13.95 -5.02 3.30
CA SER A 185 -14.46 -4.54 2.02
C SER A 185 -14.42 -5.65 0.97
#